data_AF-A0A7X6U6B8-F1
#
_entry.id   AF-A0A7X6U6B8-F1
#
_cell.length_a   1.000
_cell.length_b   1.000
_cell.length_c   1.000
_cell.angle_alpha   90.00
_cell.angle_beta   90.00
_cell.angle_gamma   90.00
#
_symmetry.space_group_name_H-M   'P 1'
#
loop_
_entity.id
_entity.type
_entity.pdbx_description
1 polymer ?
#
loop_
_entity_poly.entity_id
_entity_poly.type
_entity_poly.pdbx_seq_one_letter_code
_entity_poly.pdbx_strand_id
1 'polypeptide(L)'
;NPELALPQVLARTRHIHIRDCRGRGPSPGEPPLQACGRGDIDLFAYCKAMVDGEYDGPVDLEIIGPEQSFAQAVVIAAESYGYINACLKQLNAR
;
A
#
# COMPACT_ATOMS: atom_id res chain seq x y z
N ASN A 1 -14.15 -0.50 -3.87
CA ASN A 1 -12.75 -0.92 -3.77
C ASN A 1 -11.85 0.31 -3.91
N PRO A 2 -10.70 0.37 -3.23
CA PRO A 2 -9.86 1.57 -3.14
C PRO A 2 -9.39 2.12 -4.49
N GLU A 3 -8.98 1.25 -5.42
CA GLU A 3 -8.47 1.58 -6.76
C GLU A 3 -9.49 2.33 -7.63
N LEU A 4 -10.79 2.10 -7.41
CA LEU A 4 -11.88 2.79 -8.11
C LEU A 4 -12.27 4.10 -7.42
N ALA A 5 -12.03 4.20 -6.12
CA ALA A 5 -12.38 5.37 -5.32
C ALA A 5 -11.31 6.47 -5.41
N LEU A 6 -10.03 6.07 -5.45
CA LEU A 6 -8.90 6.99 -5.44
C LEU A 6 -8.96 8.07 -6.53
N PRO A 7 -9.20 7.77 -7.83
CA PRO A 7 -9.20 8.78 -8.88
C PRO A 7 -10.17 9.95 -8.63
N GLN A 8 -11.26 9.70 -7.90
CA GLN A 8 -12.30 10.69 -7.62
C GLN A 8 -11.85 11.77 -6.61
N VAL A 9 -10.84 11.46 -5.80
CA VAL A 9 -10.32 12.35 -4.75
C VAL A 9 -8.87 12.74 -4.97
N LEU A 10 -8.15 12.07 -5.88
CA LEU A 10 -6.71 12.15 -6.06
C LEU A 10 -6.19 13.59 -6.24
N ALA A 11 -6.90 14.44 -7.01
CA ALA A 11 -6.52 15.83 -7.24
C ALA A 11 -6.44 16.70 -5.96
N ARG A 12 -7.04 16.24 -4.86
CA ARG A 12 -7.00 16.89 -3.54
C ARG A 12 -6.23 16.08 -2.50
N THR A 13 -5.83 14.87 -2.84
CA THR A 13 -5.05 14.00 -1.96
C THR A 13 -3.65 14.57 -1.82
N ARG A 14 -3.21 14.85 -0.59
CA ARG A 14 -1.87 15.35 -0.30
C ARG A 14 -0.92 14.27 0.18
N HIS A 15 -1.46 13.17 0.68
CA HIS A 15 -0.70 12.13 1.35
C HIS A 15 -1.48 10.82 1.32
N ILE A 16 -0.77 9.70 1.16
CA ILE A 16 -1.35 8.37 1.16
C ILE A 16 -0.62 7.51 2.19
N HIS A 17 -1.37 6.92 3.11
CA HIS A 17 -0.93 5.76 3.87
C HIS A 17 -1.29 4.49 3.09
N ILE A 18 -0.32 3.62 2.87
CA ILE A 18 -0.50 2.37 2.13
C ILE A 18 -0.19 1.16 3.00
N ARG A 19 -1.03 0.13 2.87
CA ARG A 19 -0.86 -1.22 3.43
C ARG A 19 -1.76 -2.18 2.68
N ASP A 20 -1.61 -3.47 2.95
CA ASP A 20 -2.55 -4.49 2.52
C ASP A 20 -3.39 -4.99 3.69
N CYS A 21 -4.52 -5.63 3.38
CA CYS A 21 -5.41 -6.22 4.37
C CYS A 21 -6.11 -7.45 3.79
N ARG A 22 -6.32 -8.49 4.60
CA ARG A 22 -7.16 -9.64 4.22
C ARG A 22 -8.59 -9.47 4.68
N GLY A 23 -9.53 -9.70 3.77
CA GLY A 23 -10.97 -9.61 3.99
C GLY A 23 -11.45 -8.20 4.32
N ARG A 24 -12.76 -8.07 4.52
CA ARG A 24 -13.43 -6.84 4.98
C ARG A 24 -13.53 -6.77 6.51
N GLY A 25 -12.80 -7.60 7.25
CA GLY A 25 -12.94 -7.77 8.70
C GLY A 25 -12.88 -6.44 9.48
N PRO A 26 -13.24 -6.44 10.77
CA PRO A 26 -13.27 -5.20 11.55
C PRO A 26 -11.86 -4.61 11.78
N SER A 27 -10.80 -5.38 11.49
CA SER A 27 -9.41 -4.98 11.64
C SER A 27 -8.57 -5.46 10.43
N PRO A 28 -7.41 -4.82 10.18
CA PRO A 28 -6.53 -5.19 9.06
C PRO A 28 -5.74 -6.50 9.28
N GLY A 29 -5.93 -7.18 10.42
CA GLY A 29 -5.16 -8.36 10.82
C GLY A 29 -3.86 -8.01 11.54
N GLU A 30 -3.08 -9.04 11.90
CA GLU A 30 -1.77 -8.86 12.55
C GLU A 30 -0.76 -8.13 11.63
N PRO A 31 0.20 -7.35 12.17
CA PRO A 31 1.14 -6.55 11.39
C PRO A 31 1.83 -7.28 10.22
N PRO A 32 2.29 -8.55 10.33
CA PRO A 32 2.90 -9.26 9.20
C PRO A 32 1.92 -9.64 8.08
N LEU A 33 0.62 -9.60 8.32
CA LEU A 33 -0.42 -9.84 7.31
C LEU A 33 -0.80 -8.56 6.56
N GLN A 34 -0.33 -7.40 7.04
CA GLN A 34 -0.60 -6.09 6.43
C GLN A 34 0.46 -5.67 5.40
N ALA A 35 1.53 -6.45 5.23
CA ALA A 35 2.56 -6.18 4.23
C ALA A 35 1.98 -6.14 2.82
N CYS A 36 2.40 -5.18 2.00
CA CYS A 36 1.92 -5.03 0.62
C CYS A 36 2.13 -6.32 -0.18
N GLY A 37 1.06 -6.82 -0.81
CA GLY A 37 1.08 -8.05 -1.62
C GLY A 37 0.68 -9.31 -0.86
N ARG A 38 0.32 -9.22 0.43
CA ARG A 38 -0.15 -10.37 1.22
C ARG A 38 -1.67 -10.40 1.42
N GLY A 39 -2.36 -9.30 1.13
CA GLY A 39 -3.79 -9.15 1.34
C GLY A 39 -4.62 -9.26 0.07
N ASP A 40 -5.85 -8.75 0.14
CA ASP A 40 -6.86 -8.86 -0.91
C ASP A 40 -7.10 -7.53 -1.65
N ILE A 41 -6.35 -6.47 -1.30
CA ILE A 41 -6.46 -5.18 -1.98
C ILE A 41 -5.71 -5.27 -3.30
N ASP A 42 -6.33 -4.81 -4.39
CA ASP A 42 -5.66 -4.68 -5.68
C ASP A 42 -4.71 -3.47 -5.67
N LEU A 43 -3.57 -3.64 -5.00
CA LEU A 43 -2.55 -2.61 -4.86
C LEU A 43 -1.86 -2.29 -6.19
N PHE A 44 -1.82 -3.22 -7.15
CA PHE A 44 -1.31 -2.92 -8.49
C PHE A 44 -2.23 -1.92 -9.20
N ALA A 45 -3.55 -2.17 -9.22
CA ALA A 45 -4.51 -1.23 -9.79
C ALA A 45 -4.54 0.10 -9.02
N TYR A 46 -4.34 0.07 -7.70
CA TYR A 46 -4.20 1.28 -6.89
C TYR A 46 -2.96 2.10 -7.29
N CYS A 47 -1.80 1.45 -7.45
CA CYS A 47 -0.60 2.10 -8.00
C CYS A 47 -0.84 2.63 -9.40
N LYS A 48 -1.53 1.89 -10.27
CA LYS A 48 -1.90 2.36 -11.60
C LYS A 48 -2.75 3.62 -11.53
N ALA A 49 -3.75 3.66 -10.65
CA ALA A 49 -4.60 4.83 -10.45
C ALA A 49 -3.80 6.06 -9.98
N MET A 50 -2.79 5.87 -9.13
CA MET A 50 -1.86 6.94 -8.74
C MET A 50 -1.03 7.44 -9.93
N VAL A 51 -0.45 6.54 -10.72
CA VAL A 51 0.39 6.88 -11.88
C VAL A 51 -0.42 7.56 -12.97
N ASP A 52 -1.57 7.01 -13.34
CA ASP A 52 -2.46 7.57 -14.36
C ASP A 52 -2.97 8.96 -13.96
N GLY A 53 -3.13 9.21 -12.67
CA GLY A 53 -3.55 10.49 -12.12
C GLY A 53 -2.40 11.42 -11.74
N GLU A 54 -1.17 11.11 -12.17
CA GLU A 54 0.04 11.92 -11.97
C GLU A 54 0.28 12.32 -10.50
N TYR A 55 -0.03 11.42 -9.57
CA TYR A 55 0.19 11.66 -8.14
C TYR A 55 1.68 11.74 -7.82
N ASP A 56 2.13 12.88 -7.27
CA ASP A 56 3.52 13.16 -6.91
C ASP A 56 3.75 13.27 -5.39
N GLY A 57 2.70 13.05 -4.59
CA GLY A 57 2.76 13.18 -3.14
C GLY A 57 3.39 11.97 -2.43
N PRO A 58 3.65 12.10 -1.11
CA PRO A 58 4.21 11.03 -0.30
C PRO A 58 3.27 9.81 -0.18
N VAL A 59 3.87 8.63 -0.26
CA VAL A 59 3.22 7.33 -0.04
C VAL A 59 3.96 6.61 1.09
N ASP A 60 3.34 6.55 2.27
CA ASP A 60 3.96 6.02 3.48
C ASP A 60 3.38 4.66 3.84
N LEU A 61 4.27 3.70 4.10
CA LEU A 61 3.87 2.38 4.60
C LEU A 61 3.32 2.53 6.03
N GLU A 62 2.04 2.23 6.23
CA GLU A 62 1.40 2.28 7.55
C GLU A 62 1.04 0.87 8.02
N ILE A 63 1.68 0.41 9.09
CA ILE A 63 1.37 -0.85 9.74
C ILE A 63 0.90 -0.57 11.16
N ILE A 64 -0.31 -1.02 11.49
CA ILE A 64 -0.91 -0.80 12.82
C ILE A 64 -1.08 -2.12 13.57
N GLY A 65 -1.05 -2.07 14.90
CA GLY A 65 -1.24 -3.25 15.74
C GLY A 65 -0.21 -3.34 16.87
N PRO A 66 -0.03 -4.53 17.47
CA PRO A 66 0.93 -4.73 18.54
C PRO A 66 2.37 -4.45 18.10
N GLU A 67 3.23 -4.16 19.08
CA GLU A 67 4.65 -3.90 18.85
C GLU A 67 5.33 -5.08 18.15
N GLN A 68 6.20 -4.76 17.20
CA GLN A 68 6.98 -5.74 16.46
C GLN A 68 8.42 -5.73 16.97
N SER A 69 9.05 -6.90 16.97
CA SER A 69 10.51 -6.93 17.06
C SER A 69 11.12 -6.19 15.87
N PHE A 70 12.34 -5.66 16.04
CA PHE A 70 13.06 -5.00 14.95
C PHE A 70 13.15 -5.87 13.69
N ALA A 71 13.42 -7.17 13.84
CA ALA A 71 13.47 -8.11 12.73
C ALA A 71 12.13 -8.22 11.99
N GLN A 72 11.01 -8.31 12.71
CA GLN A 72 9.68 -8.33 12.09
C GLN A 72 9.40 -7.02 11.34
N ALA A 73 9.70 -5.87 11.95
CA ALA A 73 9.51 -4.58 11.30
C ALA A 73 10.33 -4.45 10.01
N VAL A 74 11.59 -4.90 10.02
CA VAL A 74 12.46 -4.92 8.84
C VAL A 74 11.89 -5.81 7.73
N VAL A 75 11.41 -7.01 8.07
CA VAL A 75 10.80 -7.93 7.09
C VAL A 75 9.56 -7.29 6.44
N ILE A 76 8.67 -6.72 7.25
CA ILE A 76 7.45 -6.07 6.74
C ILE A 76 7.79 -4.91 5.81
N ALA A 77 8.75 -4.07 6.20
CA ALA A 77 9.21 -2.94 5.40
C ALA A 77 9.85 -3.41 4.08
N ALA A 78 10.73 -4.40 4.13
CA ALA A 78 11.43 -4.92 2.95
C ALA A 78 10.48 -5.57 1.94
N GLU A 79 9.53 -6.39 2.40
CA GLU A 79 8.52 -7.01 1.54
C GLU A 79 7.62 -5.97 0.90
N SER A 80 7.12 -5.02 1.70
CA SER A 80 6.21 -3.99 1.21
C SER A 80 6.90 -3.08 0.19
N TYR A 81 8.14 -2.69 0.46
CA TYR A 81 8.96 -1.93 -0.48
C TYR A 81 9.19 -2.71 -1.77
N GLY A 82 9.54 -3.99 -1.67
CA GLY A 82 9.76 -4.86 -2.82
C GLY A 82 8.53 -4.94 -3.74
N TYR A 83 7.36 -5.18 -3.15
CA TYR A 83 6.11 -5.27 -3.89
C TYR A 83 5.72 -3.95 -4.58
N ILE A 84 5.70 -2.84 -3.84
CA ILE A 84 5.34 -1.53 -4.40
C ILE A 84 6.33 -1.10 -5.48
N ASN A 85 7.63 -1.32 -5.25
CA ASN A 85 8.67 -0.99 -6.23
C ASN A 85 8.53 -1.82 -7.52
N ALA A 86 8.14 -3.09 -7.42
CA ALA A 86 7.85 -3.91 -8.59
C ALA A 86 6.64 -3.36 -9.37
N CYS A 87 5.57 -2.98 -8.68
CA CYS A 87 4.39 -2.37 -9.32
C CYS A 87 4.75 -1.07 -10.06
N LEU A 88 5.48 -0.16 -9.41
CA LEU A 88 5.86 1.12 -10.01
C LEU A 88 6.80 0.95 -11.21
N LYS A 89 7.75 0.01 -11.16
CA LYS A 89 8.61 -0.34 -12.30
C LYS A 89 7.82 -0.89 -13.48
N GLN A 90 6.87 -1.79 -13.22
CA GLN A 90 5.99 -2.33 -14.25
C GLN A 90 5.15 -1.24 -14.94
N LEU A 91 4.84 -0.16 -14.20
CA LEU A 91 4.10 1.01 -14.69
C LEU A 91 5.01 2.10 -15.28
N ASN A 92 6.33 1.87 -15.38
CA ASN A 92 7.33 2.85 -15.81
C ASN A 92 7.35 4.16 -14.99
N ALA A 93 6.95 4.10 -13.72
CA ALA A 93 6.98 5.23 -12.80
C ALA A 93 8.26 5.28 -11.96
N ARG A 94 9.16 4.30 -12.12
CA ARG A 94 10.45 4.22 -11.43
C ARG A 94 11.45 3.33 -12.16
#